data_AF-A0A926HY31-F1
#
_entry.id   AF-A0A926HY31-F1
#
_cell.length_a   1.000
_cell.length_b   1.000
_cell.length_c   1.000
_cell.angle_alpha   90.00
_cell.angle_beta   90.00
_cell.angle_gamma   90.00
#
_symmetry.space_group_name_H-M   'P 1'
#
loop_
_entity.id
_entity.type
_entity.pdbx_description
1 polymer ?
#
loop_
_entity_poly.entity_id
_entity_poly.type
_entity_poly.pdbx_seq_one_letter_code
_entity_poly.pdbx_strand_id
1 'polypeptide(L)'
;MENIKMLSYRFLLEAQFKELNIPIEQLEAVLEKQDIILAAYSAAESIQGAMPADVWPEVLEGMRQNDGISVVCDDFTAILYSDDLCYGKKLHTIYHELGHIKAKHKRSGKVRFAENEEQEREAEAFAYYTVAPPCILHEIGGMSDCVLARLTGLDSKSAAEAYRLLEEDRQDRLLATEKQLILQYSGYIKSNQAGECRSPQLTVFGLAAAIVVACILLGLYLNNSKSDVPDIITIPITKVTEMEPVTVTKVTAKELEQIVWKAETGDVYHTDPNCYYIPKNAVTMYLDEAIAVGYRKCKDCE
;
A
#
# COMPACT_ATOMS: atom_id res chain seq x y z
N MET A 1 1.97 21.83 -18.51
CA MET A 1 1.94 21.51 -17.06
C MET A 1 2.23 20.04 -16.95
N GLU A 2 3.31 19.68 -16.25
CA GLU A 2 3.70 18.29 -16.08
C GLU A 2 2.68 17.62 -15.14
N ASN A 3 2.23 16.42 -15.47
CA ASN A 3 1.27 15.73 -14.61
C ASN A 3 1.97 15.37 -13.29
N ILE A 4 1.57 15.99 -12.17
CA ILE A 4 2.20 15.83 -10.85
C ILE A 4 2.26 14.37 -10.39
N LYS A 5 1.20 13.58 -10.63
CA LYS A 5 1.21 12.14 -10.39
C LYS A 5 2.34 11.44 -11.14
N MET A 6 2.51 11.76 -12.43
CA MET A 6 3.56 11.16 -13.25
C MET A 6 4.96 11.64 -12.86
N LEU A 7 5.08 12.83 -12.28
CA LEU A 7 6.33 13.33 -11.71
C LEU A 7 6.69 12.54 -10.44
N SER A 8 5.74 12.34 -9.53
CA SER A 8 5.87 11.47 -8.36
C SER A 8 6.27 10.04 -8.74
N TYR A 9 5.58 9.45 -9.72
CA TYR A 9 5.83 8.05 -10.10
C TYR A 9 7.18 7.84 -10.76
N ARG A 10 7.67 8.80 -11.54
CA ARG A 10 9.04 8.75 -12.08
C ARG A 10 10.05 8.80 -10.96
N PHE A 11 9.87 9.69 -9.97
CA PHE A 11 10.74 9.74 -8.81
C PHE A 11 10.79 8.39 -8.07
N LEU A 12 9.63 7.76 -7.82
CA LEU A 12 9.57 6.45 -7.16
C LEU A 12 10.30 5.34 -7.94
N LEU A 13 10.18 5.35 -9.28
CA LEU A 13 10.89 4.40 -10.15
C LEU A 13 12.40 4.65 -10.16
N GLU A 14 12.82 5.92 -10.24
CA GLU A 14 14.23 6.34 -10.17
C GLU A 14 14.86 5.96 -8.83
N ALA A 15 14.12 6.18 -7.73
CA ALA A 15 14.55 5.87 -6.37
C ALA A 15 14.65 4.36 -6.09
N GLN A 16 13.97 3.53 -6.87
CA GLN A 16 13.92 2.07 -6.73
C GLN A 16 13.51 1.57 -5.33
N PHE A 17 12.74 2.37 -4.59
CA PHE A 17 12.19 1.97 -3.30
C PHE A 17 11.35 0.69 -3.43
N LYS A 18 11.40 -0.14 -2.40
CA LYS A 18 10.66 -1.40 -2.32
C LYS A 18 9.52 -1.37 -1.31
N GLU A 19 9.48 -0.33 -0.48
CA GLU A 19 8.50 -0.13 0.59
C GLU A 19 8.04 1.34 0.57
N LEU A 20 6.84 1.63 1.06
CA LEU A 20 6.32 3.00 1.10
C LEU A 20 6.90 3.79 2.27
N ASN A 21 7.01 3.16 3.43
CA ASN A 21 7.60 3.74 4.63
C ASN A 21 9.10 3.41 4.70
N ILE A 22 9.92 4.21 4.04
CA ILE A 22 11.38 4.02 3.98
C ILE A 22 12.09 4.71 5.15
N PRO A 23 13.27 4.22 5.59
CA PRO A 23 14.20 4.96 6.44
C PRO A 23 14.62 6.31 5.82
N ILE A 24 14.76 7.37 6.61
CA ILE A 24 15.21 8.69 6.13
C ILE A 24 16.61 8.58 5.51
N GLU A 25 17.47 7.73 6.04
CA GLU A 25 18.83 7.48 5.53
C GLU A 25 18.79 6.90 4.11
N GLN A 26 17.76 6.09 3.80
CA GLN A 26 17.56 5.58 2.45
C GLN A 26 17.09 6.68 1.49
N LEU A 27 16.24 7.60 1.97
CA LEU A 27 15.80 8.75 1.19
C LEU A 27 16.96 9.71 0.93
N GLU A 28 17.75 10.02 1.95
CA GLU A 28 18.98 10.82 1.87
C GLU A 28 19.91 10.28 0.79
N ALA A 29 20.23 8.98 0.82
CA ALA A 29 21.10 8.34 -0.18
C ALA A 29 20.54 8.39 -1.62
N VAL A 30 19.23 8.52 -1.79
CA VAL A 30 18.59 8.71 -3.11
C VAL A 30 18.65 10.17 -3.56
N LEU A 31 18.50 11.11 -2.63
CA LEU A 31 18.56 12.55 -2.89
C LEU A 31 20.00 13.01 -3.16
N GLU A 32 20.99 12.47 -2.45
CA GLU A 32 22.41 12.75 -2.69
C GLU A 32 22.83 12.40 -4.11
N LYS A 33 22.33 11.29 -4.67
CA LYS A 33 22.58 10.90 -6.08
C LYS A 33 21.97 11.85 -7.10
N GLN A 34 21.07 12.72 -6.65
CA GLN A 34 20.41 13.74 -7.45
C GLN A 34 20.94 15.14 -7.13
N ASP A 35 22.09 15.22 -6.44
CA ASP A 35 22.72 16.46 -5.99
C ASP A 35 21.79 17.31 -5.09
N ILE A 36 20.92 16.65 -4.31
CA ILE A 36 20.03 17.26 -3.32
C ILE A 36 20.51 16.87 -1.93
N ILE A 37 20.92 17.86 -1.14
CA ILE A 37 21.29 17.67 0.26
C ILE A 37 20.02 17.58 1.11
N LEU A 38 19.93 16.58 1.97
CA LEU A 38 18.87 16.47 2.97
C LEU A 38 19.46 16.73 4.35
N ALA A 39 18.89 17.67 5.11
CA ALA A 39 19.35 17.91 6.48
C ALA A 39 18.20 18.29 7.42
N ALA A 40 18.30 17.87 8.67
CA ALA A 40 17.41 18.38 9.70
C ALA A 40 17.78 19.82 10.09
N TYR A 41 16.84 20.59 10.64
CA TYR A 41 17.07 21.96 11.08
C TYR A 41 18.20 22.06 12.10
N SER A 42 18.30 21.11 13.03
CA SER A 42 19.38 21.00 14.00
C SER A 42 20.77 20.85 13.37
N ALA A 43 20.85 20.37 12.12
CA ALA A 43 22.09 20.18 11.37
C ALA A 43 22.30 21.24 10.26
N ALA A 44 21.37 22.17 10.06
CA ALA A 44 21.40 23.11 8.94
C ALA A 44 22.63 24.04 8.95
N GLU A 45 23.20 24.37 10.11
CA GLU A 45 24.42 25.18 10.20
C GLU A 45 25.62 24.49 9.54
N SER A 46 25.65 23.14 9.49
CA SER A 46 26.75 22.39 8.87
C SER A 46 26.87 22.61 7.36
N ILE A 47 25.77 23.02 6.72
CA ILE A 47 25.70 23.25 5.27
C ILE A 47 25.64 24.74 4.92
N GLN A 48 25.62 25.65 5.91
CA GLN A 48 25.57 27.10 5.70
C GLN A 48 26.69 27.57 4.76
N GLY A 49 27.90 27.04 4.90
CA GLY A 49 29.07 27.44 4.11
C GLY A 49 28.96 27.10 2.62
N ALA A 50 28.03 26.22 2.23
CA ALA A 50 27.78 25.86 0.84
C ALA A 50 26.75 26.79 0.16
N MET A 51 26.08 27.66 0.91
CA MET A 51 25.06 28.58 0.40
C MET A 51 25.61 30.00 0.21
N PRO A 52 25.04 30.79 -0.74
CA PRO A 52 25.32 32.23 -0.81
C PRO A 52 24.99 32.95 0.51
N ALA A 53 25.86 33.86 0.95
CA ALA A 53 25.74 34.51 2.26
C ALA A 53 24.45 35.35 2.42
N ASP A 54 23.88 35.84 1.32
CA ASP A 54 22.61 36.57 1.28
C ASP A 54 21.39 35.67 1.43
N VAL A 55 21.52 34.36 1.18
CA VAL A 55 20.43 33.37 1.27
C VAL A 55 20.20 32.91 2.71
N TRP A 56 21.25 32.81 3.52
CA TRP A 56 21.16 32.25 4.88
C TRP A 56 20.16 32.95 5.81
N PRO A 57 20.07 34.29 5.85
CA PRO A 57 19.04 34.97 6.66
C PRO A 57 17.61 34.59 6.27
N GLU A 58 17.36 34.36 4.97
CA GLU A 58 16.05 33.94 4.47
C GLU A 58 15.77 32.46 4.82
N VAL A 59 16.79 31.60 4.76
CA VAL A 59 16.72 30.19 5.22
C VAL A 59 16.32 30.14 6.69
N LEU A 60 16.97 30.94 7.54
CA LEU A 60 16.64 31.03 8.96
C LEU A 60 15.21 31.52 9.22
N GLU A 61 14.69 32.43 8.38
CA GLU A 61 13.29 32.85 8.48
C GLU A 61 12.33 31.74 8.04
N GLY A 62 12.63 31.07 6.93
CA GLY A 62 11.85 29.93 6.44
C GLY A 62 11.77 28.80 7.47
N MET A 63 12.88 28.46 8.13
CA MET A 63 12.96 27.46 9.20
C MET A 63 12.11 27.84 10.42
N ARG A 64 11.92 29.14 10.70
CA ARG A 64 11.07 29.60 11.82
C ARG A 64 9.59 29.51 11.51
N GLN A 65 9.22 29.58 10.24
CA GLN A 65 7.84 29.69 9.79
C GLN A 65 7.25 28.36 9.32
N ASN A 66 8.09 27.42 8.89
CA ASN A 66 7.66 26.21 8.20
C ASN A 66 8.29 24.94 8.78
N ASP A 67 7.56 23.83 8.67
CA ASP A 67 7.99 22.49 9.09
C ASP A 67 9.11 21.93 8.20
N GLY A 68 9.23 22.43 6.98
CA GLY A 68 10.32 22.16 6.05
C GLY A 68 10.49 23.32 5.08
N ILE A 69 11.65 23.38 4.43
CA ILE A 69 11.95 24.30 3.34
C ILE A 69 12.88 23.64 2.33
N SER A 70 12.68 23.93 1.05
CA SER A 70 13.62 23.62 -0.02
C SER A 70 14.51 24.84 -0.30
N VAL A 71 15.77 24.67 -0.65
CA VAL A 71 16.68 25.76 -1.04
C VAL A 71 17.24 25.39 -2.40
N VAL A 72 16.99 26.22 -3.42
CA VAL A 72 17.49 26.00 -4.78
C VAL A 72 18.30 27.22 -5.21
N CYS A 73 19.58 27.01 -5.43
CA CYS A 73 20.56 27.96 -5.97
C CYS A 73 21.25 27.31 -7.19
N ASP A 74 21.99 28.10 -7.97
CA ASP A 74 22.59 27.63 -9.24
C ASP A 74 23.44 26.35 -9.08
N ASP A 75 24.25 26.27 -8.02
CA ASP A 75 25.16 25.15 -7.76
C ASP A 75 24.82 24.38 -6.47
N PHE A 76 23.66 24.65 -5.85
CA PHE A 76 23.32 24.10 -4.54
C PHE A 76 21.82 23.87 -4.41
N THR A 77 21.43 22.63 -4.11
CA THR A 77 20.05 22.27 -3.78
C THR A 77 19.99 21.54 -2.45
N ALA A 78 19.10 21.96 -1.56
CA ALA A 78 18.87 21.29 -0.29
C ALA A 78 17.39 21.22 0.08
N ILE A 79 17.03 20.23 0.88
CA ILE A 79 15.78 20.15 1.62
C ILE A 79 16.12 20.14 3.11
N LEU A 80 15.49 21.05 3.85
CA LEU A 80 15.62 21.17 5.29
C LEU A 80 14.28 20.84 5.95
N TYR A 81 14.30 20.11 7.06
CA TYR A 81 13.08 19.71 7.77
C TYR A 81 13.23 19.79 9.29
N SER A 82 12.13 20.02 9.98
CA SER A 82 12.08 20.12 11.44
C SER A 82 12.31 18.76 12.12
N ASP A 83 13.20 18.76 13.13
CA ASP A 83 13.50 17.60 13.98
C ASP A 83 12.29 17.14 14.81
N ASP A 84 11.36 18.05 15.13
CA ASP A 84 10.28 17.86 16.09
C ASP A 84 9.07 17.11 15.51
N LEU A 85 9.07 16.85 14.20
CA LEU A 85 7.99 16.16 13.52
C LEU A 85 7.99 14.66 13.83
N CYS A 86 6.78 14.08 13.89
CA CYS A 86 6.66 12.62 13.89
C CYS A 86 7.16 12.04 12.55
N TYR A 87 7.54 10.76 12.55
CA TYR A 87 8.26 10.15 11.43
C TYR A 87 7.54 10.26 10.08
N GLY A 88 6.25 9.90 10.01
CA GLY A 88 5.49 10.01 8.77
C GLY A 88 5.31 11.46 8.31
N LYS A 89 5.21 12.41 9.24
CA LYS A 89 5.17 13.83 8.92
C LYS A 89 6.51 14.33 8.39
N LYS A 90 7.66 13.84 8.90
CA LYS A 90 8.98 14.12 8.32
C LYS A 90 9.04 13.70 6.86
N LEU A 91 8.69 12.44 6.56
CA LEU A 91 8.68 11.95 5.18
C LEU A 91 7.76 12.78 4.29
N HIS A 92 6.54 13.05 4.74
CA HIS A 92 5.59 13.87 3.98
C HIS A 92 6.14 15.27 3.69
N THR A 93 6.67 15.95 4.70
CA THR A 93 7.27 17.28 4.57
C THR A 93 8.45 17.26 3.59
N ILE A 94 9.35 16.26 3.69
CA ILE A 94 10.47 16.13 2.75
C ILE A 94 9.98 15.92 1.32
N TYR A 95 8.95 15.08 1.11
CA TYR A 95 8.37 14.88 -0.22
C TYR A 95 7.64 16.12 -0.74
N HIS A 96 7.00 16.90 0.12
CA HIS A 96 6.39 18.19 -0.25
C HIS A 96 7.46 19.16 -0.78
N GLU A 97 8.56 19.33 -0.05
CA GLU A 97 9.69 20.14 -0.50
C GLU A 97 10.34 19.62 -1.80
N LEU A 98 10.44 18.30 -1.92
CA LEU A 98 10.90 17.67 -3.16
C LEU A 98 9.93 17.94 -4.32
N GLY A 99 8.63 18.05 -4.05
CA GLY A 99 7.59 18.43 -5.01
C GLY A 99 7.88 19.79 -5.62
N HIS A 100 8.20 20.81 -4.81
CA HIS A 100 8.61 22.13 -5.31
C HIS A 100 9.83 22.05 -6.23
N ILE A 101 10.85 21.29 -5.83
CA ILE A 101 12.07 21.12 -6.62
C ILE A 101 11.77 20.43 -7.95
N LYS A 102 11.08 19.28 -7.91
CA LYS A 102 10.79 18.46 -9.09
C LYS A 102 9.87 19.17 -10.08
N ALA A 103 8.88 19.91 -9.59
CA ALA A 103 7.95 20.68 -10.42
C ALA A 103 8.51 22.05 -10.85
N LYS A 104 9.75 22.38 -10.43
CA LYS A 104 10.44 23.65 -10.75
C LYS A 104 9.61 24.86 -10.37
N HIS A 105 8.96 24.80 -9.21
CA HIS A 105 8.14 25.89 -8.70
C HIS A 105 9.00 27.13 -8.50
N LYS A 106 8.51 28.25 -9.04
CA LYS A 106 9.13 29.57 -8.90
C LYS A 106 8.64 30.22 -7.63
N ARG A 107 9.56 30.81 -6.89
CA ARG A 107 9.22 31.56 -5.69
C ARG A 107 8.98 33.02 -6.05
N SER A 108 7.91 33.58 -5.50
CA SER A 108 7.41 34.92 -5.80
C SER A 108 7.76 35.91 -4.69
N GLY A 109 8.05 37.16 -5.04
CA GLY A 109 8.17 38.26 -4.08
C GLY A 109 9.59 38.55 -3.58
N LYS A 110 9.67 39.29 -2.45
CA LYS A 110 10.93 39.71 -1.81
C LYS A 110 11.58 38.62 -0.95
N VAL A 111 10.85 37.55 -0.66
CA VAL A 111 11.30 36.39 0.11
C VAL A 111 11.41 35.23 -0.87
N ARG A 112 12.59 34.62 -1.01
CA ARG A 112 12.86 33.49 -1.92
C ARG A 112 12.28 32.17 -1.39
N PHE A 113 11.15 32.21 -0.66
CA PHE A 113 10.41 31.09 -0.04
C PHE A 113 8.90 31.37 0.00
N ALA A 114 8.38 32.21 -0.90
CA ALA A 114 6.96 32.49 -0.98
C ALA A 114 6.39 31.90 -2.28
N GLU A 115 5.75 30.75 -2.16
CA GLU A 115 5.04 30.06 -3.22
C GLU A 115 3.60 30.56 -3.36
N ASN A 116 3.01 30.36 -4.54
CA ASN A 116 1.59 30.64 -4.74
C ASN A 116 0.72 29.42 -4.42
N GLU A 117 -0.57 29.64 -4.21
CA GLU A 117 -1.50 28.55 -3.82
C GLU A 117 -1.55 27.38 -4.81
N GLU A 118 -1.30 27.60 -6.11
CA GLU A 118 -1.27 26.52 -7.10
C GLU A 118 -0.02 25.65 -6.93
N GLN A 119 1.14 26.27 -6.72
CA GLN A 119 2.40 25.58 -6.47
C GLN A 119 2.36 24.78 -5.16
N GLU A 120 1.77 25.34 -4.11
CA GLU A 120 1.53 24.64 -2.85
C GLU A 120 0.65 23.41 -3.06
N ARG A 121 -0.44 23.54 -3.81
CA ARG A 121 -1.32 22.40 -4.14
C ARG A 121 -0.60 21.34 -4.96
N GLU A 122 0.24 21.75 -5.92
CA GLU A 122 1.01 20.82 -6.75
C GLU A 122 2.09 20.09 -5.95
N ALA A 123 2.78 20.76 -5.03
CA ALA A 123 3.76 20.15 -4.13
C ALA A 123 3.10 19.19 -3.13
N GLU A 124 1.96 19.58 -2.57
CA GLU A 124 1.16 18.73 -1.70
C GLU A 124 0.66 17.47 -2.44
N ALA A 125 0.16 17.63 -3.66
CA ALA A 125 -0.23 16.49 -4.50
C ALA A 125 0.96 15.57 -4.79
N PHE A 126 2.14 16.11 -5.08
CA PHE A 126 3.35 15.32 -5.28
C PHE A 126 3.68 14.49 -4.04
N ALA A 127 3.60 15.08 -2.85
CA ALA A 127 3.85 14.39 -1.59
C ALA A 127 2.89 13.20 -1.41
N TYR A 128 1.58 13.42 -1.59
CA TYR A 128 0.58 12.36 -1.44
C TYR A 128 0.75 11.23 -2.46
N TYR A 129 0.98 11.54 -3.74
CA TYR A 129 1.21 10.51 -4.74
C TYR A 129 2.48 9.69 -4.47
N THR A 130 3.46 10.26 -3.77
CA THR A 130 4.73 9.61 -3.44
C THR A 130 4.61 8.73 -2.20
N VAL A 131 3.98 9.25 -1.14
CA VAL A 131 3.76 8.56 0.13
C VAL A 131 2.73 7.43 -0.02
N ALA A 132 1.70 7.64 -0.84
CA ALA A 132 0.53 6.79 -0.94
C ALA A 132 0.12 6.55 -2.41
N PRO A 133 0.94 5.89 -3.26
CA PRO A 133 0.62 5.71 -4.67
C PRO A 133 -0.65 4.85 -4.83
N PRO A 134 -1.75 5.38 -5.44
CA PRO A 134 -3.02 4.64 -5.50
C PRO A 134 -2.93 3.27 -6.17
N CYS A 135 -2.10 3.17 -7.22
CA CYS A 135 -1.88 1.89 -7.91
C CYS A 135 -1.30 0.82 -7.00
N ILE A 136 -0.47 1.17 -6.01
CA ILE A 136 0.09 0.21 -5.04
C ILE A 136 -0.94 -0.13 -3.96
N LEU A 137 -1.66 0.89 -3.46
CA LEU A 137 -2.67 0.70 -2.41
C LEU A 137 -3.87 -0.12 -2.88
N HIS A 138 -4.26 0.04 -4.14
CA HIS A 138 -5.31 -0.77 -4.75
C HIS A 138 -4.94 -2.27 -4.72
N GLU A 139 -3.73 -2.60 -5.14
CA GLU A 139 -3.23 -3.97 -5.14
C GLU A 139 -3.10 -4.56 -3.73
N ILE A 140 -2.87 -3.74 -2.71
CA ILE A 140 -2.82 -4.20 -1.30
C ILE A 140 -4.19 -4.64 -0.77
N GLY A 141 -5.29 -4.21 -1.39
CA GLY A 141 -6.66 -4.58 -0.96
C GLY A 141 -7.58 -3.38 -0.72
N GLY A 142 -7.22 -2.20 -1.21
CA GLY A 142 -8.07 -1.01 -1.21
C GLY A 142 -7.56 0.14 -0.34
N MET A 143 -8.05 1.33 -0.66
CA MET A 143 -7.64 2.59 -0.05
C MET A 143 -8.64 3.00 1.04
N SER A 144 -8.15 3.30 2.24
CA SER A 144 -8.92 3.92 3.31
C SER A 144 -7.98 4.68 4.23
N ASP A 145 -8.49 5.65 4.99
CA ASP A 145 -7.68 6.45 5.91
C ASP A 145 -6.93 5.57 6.94
N CYS A 146 -7.54 4.46 7.40
CA CYS A 146 -6.86 3.52 8.30
C CYS A 146 -5.70 2.78 7.62
N VAL A 147 -5.89 2.38 6.36
CA VAL A 147 -4.85 1.70 5.58
C VAL A 147 -3.71 2.67 5.27
N LEU A 148 -4.04 3.90 4.88
CA LEU A 148 -3.07 4.96 4.63
C LEU A 148 -2.23 5.23 5.88
N ALA A 149 -2.85 5.59 7.00
CA ALA A 149 -2.13 5.88 8.24
C ALA A 149 -1.22 4.72 8.67
N ARG A 150 -1.69 3.47 8.54
CA ARG A 150 -0.90 2.27 8.88
C ARG A 150 0.30 2.08 7.97
N LEU A 151 0.13 2.21 6.66
CA LEU A 151 1.16 1.86 5.67
C LEU A 151 2.17 2.99 5.46
N THR A 152 1.77 4.24 5.72
CA THR A 152 2.57 5.42 5.37
C THR A 152 3.03 6.22 6.58
N GLY A 153 2.46 5.97 7.76
CA GLY A 153 2.77 6.71 8.99
C GLY A 153 2.15 8.10 9.06
N LEU A 154 1.25 8.45 8.13
CA LEU A 154 0.49 9.70 8.19
C LEU A 154 -0.48 9.71 9.38
N ASP A 155 -0.70 10.89 9.96
CA ASP A 155 -1.79 11.07 10.93
C ASP A 155 -3.16 10.96 10.24
N SER A 156 -4.23 10.78 11.02
CA SER A 156 -5.57 10.55 10.48
C SER A 156 -6.09 11.70 9.60
N LYS A 157 -5.68 12.95 9.86
CA LYS A 157 -6.12 14.10 9.06
C LYS A 157 -5.42 14.09 7.70
N SER A 158 -4.10 13.95 7.68
CA SER A 158 -3.34 13.83 6.42
C SER A 158 -3.70 12.59 5.62
N ALA A 159 -4.01 11.47 6.28
CA ALA A 159 -4.50 10.26 5.62
C ALA A 159 -5.86 10.48 4.92
N ALA A 160 -6.78 11.19 5.57
CA ALA A 160 -8.09 11.53 4.97
C ALA A 160 -7.94 12.49 3.77
N GLU A 161 -7.03 13.46 3.87
CA GLU A 161 -6.74 14.38 2.77
C GLU A 161 -6.12 13.67 1.57
N ALA A 162 -5.12 12.80 1.83
CA ALA A 162 -4.56 11.91 0.83
C ALA A 162 -5.65 11.07 0.16
N TYR A 163 -6.50 10.40 0.94
CA TYR A 163 -7.58 9.58 0.41
C TYR A 163 -8.48 10.35 -0.56
N ARG A 164 -8.93 11.55 -0.17
CA ARG A 164 -9.80 12.38 -1.01
C ARG A 164 -9.14 12.74 -2.34
N LEU A 165 -7.90 13.20 -2.31
CA LEU A 165 -7.15 13.59 -3.51
C LEU A 165 -6.91 12.38 -4.43
N LEU A 166 -6.61 11.24 -3.84
CA LEU A 166 -6.24 10.03 -4.57
C LEU A 166 -7.44 9.28 -5.14
N GLU A 167 -8.61 9.31 -4.48
CA GLU A 167 -9.83 8.66 -4.98
C GLU A 167 -10.39 9.40 -6.20
N GLU A 168 -10.24 10.73 -6.25
CA GLU A 168 -10.62 11.53 -7.42
C GLU A 168 -9.85 11.14 -8.69
N ASP A 169 -8.61 10.64 -8.55
CA ASP A 169 -7.77 10.19 -9.68
C ASP A 169 -7.88 8.68 -9.95
N ARG A 170 -8.85 8.01 -9.33
CA ARG A 170 -9.09 6.60 -9.58
C ARG A 170 -9.48 6.35 -11.03
N GLN A 171 -8.68 5.56 -11.73
CA GLN A 171 -8.92 5.16 -13.11
C GLN A 171 -9.09 3.65 -13.21
N ASP A 172 -10.01 3.20 -14.07
CA ASP A 172 -10.29 1.78 -14.29
C ASP A 172 -9.16 1.04 -15.05
N ARG A 173 -8.14 1.76 -15.52
CA ARG A 173 -7.04 1.21 -16.33
C ARG A 173 -5.69 1.67 -15.84
N LEU A 174 -4.80 0.70 -15.62
CA LEU A 174 -3.40 0.95 -15.27
C LEU A 174 -2.58 1.44 -16.48
N LEU A 175 -1.86 2.52 -16.27
CA LEU A 175 -0.82 3.07 -17.12
C LEU A 175 0.43 2.19 -17.09
N ALA A 176 1.31 2.34 -18.10
CA ALA A 176 2.56 1.58 -18.15
C ALA A 176 3.47 1.83 -16.92
N THR A 177 3.56 3.08 -16.46
CA THR A 177 4.32 3.48 -15.27
C THR A 177 3.77 2.87 -13.99
N GLU A 178 2.43 2.80 -13.86
CA GLU A 178 1.79 2.15 -12.70
C GLU A 178 2.09 0.67 -12.65
N LYS A 179 2.09 -0.03 -13.80
CA LYS A 179 2.50 -1.43 -13.88
C LYS A 179 3.96 -1.64 -13.44
N GLN A 180 4.86 -0.73 -13.82
CA GLN A 180 6.26 -0.78 -13.39
C GLN A 180 6.40 -0.59 -11.88
N LEU A 181 5.66 0.36 -11.30
CA LEU A 181 5.63 0.55 -9.85
C LEU A 181 5.09 -0.69 -9.13
N ILE A 182 3.98 -1.27 -9.58
CA ILE A 182 3.42 -2.50 -9.00
C ILE A 182 4.47 -3.63 -9.01
N LEU A 183 5.20 -3.81 -10.12
CA LEU A 183 6.29 -4.79 -10.19
C LEU A 183 7.43 -4.47 -9.22
N GLN A 184 7.85 -3.20 -9.15
CA GLN A 184 8.90 -2.74 -8.25
C GLN A 184 8.57 -3.02 -6.78
N TYR A 185 7.30 -2.84 -6.39
CA TYR A 185 6.77 -3.01 -5.03
C TYR A 185 6.11 -4.37 -4.78
N SER A 186 6.22 -5.32 -5.72
CA SER A 186 5.50 -6.61 -5.66
C SER A 186 5.72 -7.39 -4.36
N GLY A 187 6.92 -7.34 -3.78
CA GLY A 187 7.21 -7.94 -2.47
C GLY A 187 6.46 -7.26 -1.33
N TYR A 188 6.46 -5.92 -1.30
CA TYR A 188 5.74 -5.14 -0.29
C TYR A 188 4.22 -5.28 -0.40
N ILE A 189 3.71 -5.31 -1.64
CA ILE A 189 2.29 -5.57 -1.92
C ILE A 189 1.89 -6.91 -1.32
N LYS A 190 2.59 -8.01 -1.66
CA LYS A 190 2.32 -9.35 -1.13
C LYS A 190 2.34 -9.40 0.40
N SER A 191 3.34 -8.77 1.02
CA SER A 191 3.47 -8.74 2.48
C SER A 191 2.35 -7.98 3.18
N ASN A 192 1.63 -7.10 2.46
CA ASN A 192 0.54 -6.29 3.01
C ASN A 192 -0.85 -6.70 2.49
N GLN A 193 -0.93 -7.65 1.54
CA GLN A 193 -2.16 -8.27 1.04
C GLN A 193 -2.75 -9.26 2.07
N ALA A 194 -3.21 -8.77 3.23
CA ALA A 194 -4.20 -9.39 4.15
C ALA A 194 -4.24 -8.61 5.49
N GLY A 195 -5.37 -8.34 6.15
CA GLY A 195 -6.77 -8.53 5.80
C GLY A 195 -7.55 -7.24 6.04
N GLU A 196 -8.79 -7.19 5.54
CA GLU A 196 -9.76 -6.11 5.72
C GLU A 196 -9.56 -5.39 7.07
N CYS A 197 -9.48 -4.05 7.05
CA CYS A 197 -9.62 -3.23 8.24
C CYS A 197 -11.04 -3.50 8.78
N ARG A 198 -11.23 -4.60 9.51
CA ARG A 198 -12.52 -5.02 10.07
C ARG A 198 -12.90 -3.95 11.06
N SER A 199 -13.88 -3.13 10.70
CA SER A 199 -14.49 -2.22 11.65
C SER A 199 -15.03 -3.07 12.82
N PRO A 200 -14.88 -2.64 14.08
CA PRO A 200 -15.33 -3.41 15.24
C PRO A 200 -16.86 -3.53 15.35
N GLN A 201 -17.63 -3.09 14.34
CA GLN A 201 -19.09 -3.07 14.41
C GLN A 201 -19.76 -4.41 14.08
N LEU A 202 -19.12 -5.33 13.35
CA LEU A 202 -19.76 -6.60 12.96
C LEU A 202 -19.76 -7.69 14.06
N THR A 203 -18.89 -7.61 15.06
CA THR A 203 -18.84 -8.61 16.14
C THR A 203 -19.99 -8.44 17.15
N VAL A 204 -20.55 -7.24 17.28
CA VAL A 204 -21.64 -6.96 18.23
C VAL A 204 -22.97 -7.58 17.76
N PHE A 205 -23.25 -7.56 16.45
CA PHE A 205 -24.47 -8.15 15.90
C PHE A 205 -24.45 -9.69 15.91
N GLY A 206 -23.29 -10.30 15.65
CA GLY A 206 -23.12 -11.75 15.72
C GLY A 206 -23.33 -12.31 17.14
N LEU A 207 -22.80 -11.62 18.16
CA LEU A 207 -23.00 -11.97 19.56
C LEU A 207 -24.45 -11.80 20.01
N ALA A 208 -25.11 -10.71 19.61
CA ALA A 208 -26.52 -10.49 19.93
C ALA A 208 -27.44 -11.56 19.31
N ALA A 209 -27.20 -11.92 18.04
CA ALA A 209 -27.96 -12.98 17.37
C ALA A 209 -27.72 -14.37 18.01
N ALA A 210 -26.47 -14.68 18.38
CA ALA A 210 -26.14 -15.94 19.05
C ALA A 210 -26.78 -16.03 20.45
N ILE A 211 -26.83 -14.94 21.21
CA ILE A 211 -27.49 -14.88 22.52
C ILE A 211 -29.01 -15.10 22.36
N VAL A 212 -29.65 -14.47 21.36
CA VAL A 212 -31.09 -14.65 21.11
C VAL A 212 -31.40 -16.10 20.74
N VAL A 213 -30.61 -16.73 19.88
CA VAL A 213 -30.78 -18.15 19.50
C VAL A 213 -30.56 -19.07 20.72
N ALA A 214 -29.53 -18.81 21.53
CA ALA A 214 -29.27 -19.59 22.74
C ALA A 214 -30.41 -19.47 23.76
N CYS A 215 -30.99 -18.27 23.95
CA CYS A 215 -32.14 -18.06 24.82
C CYS A 215 -33.40 -18.79 24.31
N ILE A 216 -33.64 -18.82 23.00
CA ILE A 216 -34.76 -19.56 22.41
C ILE A 216 -34.57 -21.06 22.60
N LEU A 217 -33.38 -21.59 22.32
CA LEU A 217 -33.07 -23.02 22.49
C LEU A 217 -33.14 -23.45 23.97
N LEU A 218 -32.66 -22.61 24.89
CA LEU A 218 -32.76 -22.87 26.33
C LEU A 218 -34.21 -22.82 26.82
N GLY A 219 -35.02 -21.88 26.33
CA GLY A 219 -36.45 -21.80 26.61
C GLY A 219 -37.21 -23.05 26.14
N LEU A 220 -36.88 -23.55 24.94
CA LEU A 220 -37.45 -24.79 24.41
C LEU A 220 -37.01 -26.02 25.21
N TYR A 221 -35.74 -26.09 25.62
CA TYR A 221 -35.19 -27.20 26.42
C TYR A 221 -35.81 -27.28 27.81
N LEU A 222 -35.95 -26.15 28.50
CA LEU A 222 -36.57 -26.09 29.83
C LEU A 222 -38.08 -26.35 29.77
N ASN A 223 -38.75 -25.99 28.67
CA ASN A 223 -40.17 -26.29 28.47
C ASN A 223 -40.42 -27.79 28.20
N ASN A 224 -39.42 -28.51 27.67
CA ASN A 224 -39.52 -29.94 27.36
C ASN A 224 -39.09 -30.86 28.52
N SER A 225 -38.54 -30.31 29.61
CA SER A 225 -38.05 -31.09 30.76
C SER A 225 -39.05 -31.05 31.91
N LYS A 226 -40.15 -31.79 31.78
CA LYS A 226 -40.89 -32.33 32.92
C LYS A 226 -41.03 -33.84 32.79
N SER A 227 -40.49 -34.52 33.81
CA SER A 227 -40.71 -35.92 34.22
C SER A 227 -40.17 -37.04 33.31
N ASP A 228 -39.08 -37.69 33.71
CA ASP A 228 -39.04 -38.86 34.62
C ASP A 228 -37.72 -39.65 34.46
N VAL A 229 -37.30 -40.31 35.53
CA VAL A 229 -36.11 -41.19 35.73
C VAL A 229 -36.65 -42.56 36.20
N PRO A 230 -35.97 -43.74 36.17
CA PRO A 230 -34.64 -44.18 35.64
C PRO A 230 -34.70 -45.49 34.78
N ASP A 231 -33.57 -45.97 34.22
CA ASP A 231 -32.88 -47.21 34.68
C ASP A 231 -31.70 -47.65 33.79
N ILE A 232 -30.75 -48.32 34.46
CA ILE A 232 -29.42 -48.82 34.05
C ILE A 232 -29.52 -49.93 32.99
N ILE A 233 -28.53 -50.09 32.09
CA ILE A 233 -27.90 -51.37 31.64
C ILE A 233 -26.81 -51.15 30.56
N THR A 234 -25.58 -51.54 30.93
CA THR A 234 -24.51 -52.31 30.23
C THR A 234 -24.05 -52.03 28.78
N ILE A 235 -22.71 -51.95 28.66
CA ILE A 235 -21.83 -51.81 27.46
C ILE A 235 -21.84 -53.09 26.59
N PRO A 236 -21.48 -53.04 25.27
CA PRO A 236 -20.12 -53.43 24.88
C PRO A 236 -19.47 -52.65 23.71
N ILE A 237 -18.14 -52.72 23.70
CA ILE A 237 -17.14 -52.19 22.75
C ILE A 237 -17.13 -53.00 21.45
N THR A 238 -16.95 -52.39 20.25
CA THR A 238 -16.08 -52.96 19.18
C THR A 238 -15.68 -52.00 18.03
N LYS A 239 -14.36 -51.94 17.81
CA LYS A 239 -13.53 -51.93 16.57
C LYS A 239 -13.70 -50.90 15.42
N VAL A 240 -12.66 -50.07 15.34
CA VAL A 240 -11.73 -49.79 14.20
C VAL A 240 -11.96 -50.57 12.89
N THR A 241 -11.89 -49.88 11.74
CA THR A 241 -11.09 -50.31 10.57
C THR A 241 -10.68 -49.10 9.72
N GLU A 242 -9.47 -49.20 9.22
CA GLU A 242 -8.56 -48.25 8.60
C GLU A 242 -8.51 -48.48 7.08
N MET A 243 -8.29 -47.38 6.35
CA MET A 243 -7.65 -47.15 5.03
C MET A 243 -7.88 -48.08 3.83
N GLU A 244 -7.86 -47.48 2.63
CA GLU A 244 -6.79 -47.69 1.64
C GLU A 244 -6.84 -46.60 0.53
N PRO A 245 -5.72 -46.38 -0.19
CA PRO A 245 -5.33 -45.09 -0.76
C PRO A 245 -5.53 -45.01 -2.29
N VAL A 246 -5.62 -43.79 -2.83
CA VAL A 246 -5.57 -43.55 -4.28
C VAL A 246 -4.34 -42.74 -4.64
N THR A 247 -3.66 -43.28 -5.64
CA THR A 247 -2.34 -43.02 -6.20
C THR A 247 -2.19 -41.61 -6.77
N VAL A 248 -1.14 -40.90 -6.33
CA VAL A 248 -0.72 -39.58 -6.84
C VAL A 248 0.27 -39.77 -7.99
N THR A 249 -0.06 -39.23 -9.15
CA THR A 249 0.88 -39.05 -10.28
C THR A 249 1.90 -37.97 -9.88
N LYS A 250 3.20 -38.29 -9.93
CA LYS A 250 4.30 -37.38 -9.61
C LYS A 250 4.30 -36.16 -10.53
N VAL A 251 3.92 -35.01 -9.99
CA VAL A 251 4.22 -33.69 -10.52
C VAL A 251 5.45 -33.17 -9.77
N THR A 252 6.47 -32.74 -10.51
CA THR A 252 7.72 -32.23 -9.96
C THR A 252 7.49 -30.93 -9.21
N ALA A 253 8.05 -30.83 -7.99
CA ALA A 253 7.89 -29.72 -7.02
C ALA A 253 8.23 -28.30 -7.53
N LYS A 254 8.71 -28.16 -8.77
CA LYS A 254 9.06 -26.88 -9.39
C LYS A 254 7.90 -26.25 -10.19
N GLU A 255 6.85 -27.00 -10.49
CA GLU A 255 5.67 -26.52 -11.23
C GLU A 255 4.50 -26.13 -10.31
N LEU A 256 4.58 -26.46 -9.01
CA LEU A 256 3.49 -26.26 -8.05
C LEU A 256 3.32 -24.81 -7.54
N GLU A 257 4.25 -23.90 -7.85
CA GLU A 257 4.13 -22.46 -7.50
C GLU A 257 3.78 -21.58 -8.71
N GLN A 258 3.44 -22.20 -9.85
CA GLN A 258 3.14 -21.48 -11.09
C GLN A 258 1.71 -20.91 -11.06
N ILE A 259 1.57 -19.60 -11.25
CA ILE A 259 0.27 -18.91 -11.39
C ILE A 259 -0.19 -19.02 -12.85
N VAL A 260 -1.48 -19.33 -13.03
CA VAL A 260 -2.13 -19.42 -14.34
C VAL A 260 -3.32 -18.48 -14.44
N TRP A 261 -3.62 -18.02 -15.65
CA TRP A 261 -4.73 -17.12 -15.96
C TRP A 261 -5.91 -17.91 -16.50
N LYS A 262 -7.14 -17.58 -16.12
CA LYS A 262 -8.35 -18.26 -16.58
C LYS A 262 -9.52 -17.28 -16.66
N ALA A 263 -10.40 -17.45 -17.65
CA ALA A 263 -11.67 -16.74 -17.74
C ALA A 263 -12.60 -17.02 -16.54
N GLU A 264 -13.39 -16.04 -16.10
CA GLU A 264 -14.46 -16.27 -15.10
C GLU A 264 -15.40 -17.43 -15.50
N THR A 265 -15.68 -17.57 -16.80
CA THR A 265 -16.48 -18.67 -17.36
C THR A 265 -15.66 -19.45 -18.39
N GLY A 266 -15.61 -20.77 -18.24
CA GLY A 266 -14.82 -21.66 -19.11
C GLY A 266 -14.00 -22.67 -18.33
N ASP A 267 -13.36 -23.59 -19.04
CA ASP A 267 -12.64 -24.73 -18.48
C ASP A 267 -11.16 -24.80 -18.93
N VAL A 268 -10.61 -23.68 -19.41
CA VAL A 268 -9.24 -23.57 -19.90
C VAL A 268 -8.43 -22.58 -19.05
N TYR A 269 -7.20 -22.95 -18.71
CA TYR A 269 -6.23 -22.07 -18.06
C TYR A 269 -5.00 -21.80 -18.96
N HIS A 270 -4.34 -20.68 -18.74
CA HIS A 270 -3.23 -20.16 -19.53
C HIS A 270 -1.99 -20.04 -18.64
N THR A 271 -0.86 -20.57 -19.11
CA THR A 271 0.43 -20.57 -18.36
C THR A 271 1.39 -19.49 -18.84
N ASP A 272 1.21 -19.01 -20.06
CA ASP A 272 1.93 -17.85 -20.61
C ASP A 272 1.10 -16.57 -20.39
N PRO A 273 1.59 -15.58 -19.63
CA PRO A 273 0.90 -14.30 -19.43
C PRO A 273 0.67 -13.50 -20.72
N ASN A 274 1.41 -13.78 -21.80
CA ASN A 274 1.26 -13.11 -23.09
C ASN A 274 0.30 -13.84 -24.04
N CYS A 275 -0.32 -14.92 -23.59
CA CYS A 275 -1.21 -15.71 -24.45
C CYS A 275 -2.39 -14.85 -24.94
N TYR A 276 -2.54 -14.78 -26.27
CA TYR A 276 -3.57 -13.99 -26.95
C TYR A 276 -5.00 -14.32 -26.48
N TYR A 277 -5.22 -15.55 -26.04
CA TYR A 277 -6.52 -16.06 -25.64
C TYR A 277 -6.92 -15.73 -24.20
N ILE A 278 -6.06 -15.05 -23.43
CA ILE A 278 -6.40 -14.59 -22.08
C ILE A 278 -7.47 -13.49 -22.20
N PRO A 279 -8.70 -13.73 -21.73
CA PRO A 279 -9.75 -12.73 -21.81
C PRO A 279 -9.51 -11.62 -20.78
N LYS A 280 -10.17 -10.49 -20.98
CA LYS A 280 -9.95 -9.29 -20.16
C LYS A 280 -10.44 -9.44 -18.71
N ASN A 281 -11.38 -10.34 -18.46
CA ASN A 281 -11.87 -10.71 -17.14
C ASN A 281 -11.15 -11.96 -16.59
N ALA A 282 -9.92 -12.23 -17.03
CA ALA A 282 -9.20 -13.37 -16.53
C ALA A 282 -8.86 -13.19 -15.05
N VAL A 283 -9.22 -14.19 -14.26
CA VAL A 283 -8.79 -14.37 -12.88
C VAL A 283 -7.52 -15.22 -12.86
N THR A 284 -6.73 -15.08 -11.79
CA THR A 284 -5.53 -15.90 -11.60
C THR A 284 -5.80 -16.98 -10.56
N MET A 285 -5.16 -18.13 -10.72
CA MET A 285 -5.20 -19.23 -9.75
C MET A 285 -3.89 -20.02 -9.80
N TYR A 286 -3.66 -20.90 -8.84
CA TYR A 286 -2.49 -21.77 -8.87
C TYR A 286 -2.69 -22.94 -9.84
N LEU A 287 -1.61 -23.36 -10.49
CA LEU A 287 -1.63 -24.44 -11.48
C LEU A 287 -2.12 -25.77 -10.89
N ASP A 288 -1.75 -26.08 -9.65
CA ASP A 288 -2.17 -27.29 -8.94
C ASP A 288 -3.67 -27.29 -8.63
N GLU A 289 -4.22 -26.16 -8.19
CA GLU A 289 -5.66 -25.94 -8.03
C GLU A 289 -6.38 -26.08 -9.37
N ALA A 290 -5.82 -25.54 -10.46
CA ALA A 290 -6.40 -25.63 -11.79
C ALA A 290 -6.48 -27.08 -12.27
N ILE A 291 -5.43 -27.87 -12.02
CA ILE A 291 -5.36 -29.31 -12.32
C ILE A 291 -6.33 -30.09 -11.42
N ALA A 292 -6.38 -29.79 -10.12
CA ALA A 292 -7.24 -30.47 -9.15
C ALA A 292 -8.74 -30.25 -9.44
N VAL A 293 -9.10 -29.06 -9.93
CA VAL A 293 -10.46 -28.72 -10.36
C VAL A 293 -10.78 -29.29 -11.76
N GLY A 294 -9.77 -29.78 -12.49
CA GLY A 294 -9.94 -30.47 -13.78
C GLY A 294 -9.94 -29.53 -15.00
N TYR A 295 -9.39 -28.33 -14.89
CA TYR A 295 -9.24 -27.41 -16.02
C TYR A 295 -8.18 -27.89 -16.99
N ARG A 296 -8.35 -27.55 -18.28
CA ARG A 296 -7.44 -27.94 -19.37
C ARG A 296 -6.43 -26.82 -19.65
N LYS A 297 -5.16 -27.17 -19.89
CA LYS A 297 -4.14 -26.21 -20.36
C LYS A 297 -4.53 -25.70 -21.77
N CYS A 298 -4.40 -24.40 -21.99
CA CYS A 298 -4.48 -23.81 -23.33
C CYS A 298 -3.38 -24.39 -24.23
N LYS A 299 -3.75 -24.81 -25.45
CA LYS A 299 -2.82 -25.45 -26.40
C LYS A 299 -1.77 -24.50 -26.94
N ASP A 300 -2.03 -23.19 -26.88
CA ASP A 300 -1.17 -22.13 -27.42
C ASP A 300 -0.32 -21.46 -26.34
N CYS A 301 -0.38 -21.93 -25.08
CA CYS A 301 0.54 -21.52 -24.03
C CYS A 301 1.76 -22.43 -24.02
N GLU A 302 2.96 -21.85 -24.14
CA GLU A 302 4.23 -22.55 -23.93
C GLU A 302 4.38 -22.98 -22.46
#